data_AF-A0A0A2UVL5-F1
#
_entry.id   AF-A0A0A2UVL5-F1
#
_cell.length_a   1.000
_cell.length_b   1.000
_cell.length_c   1.000
_cell.angle_alpha   90.00
_cell.angle_beta   90.00
_cell.angle_gamma   90.00
#
_symmetry.space_group_name_H-M   'P 1'
#
loop_
_entity.id
_entity.type
_entity.pdbx_description
1 polymer ?
#
loop_
_entity_poly.entity_id
_entity_poly.type
_entity_poly.pdbx_seq_one_letter_code
_entity_poly.pdbx_strand_id
1 'polypeptide(L)'
;MKKIIWIILISHAIGFFVVFQWLQKDAQNVVKYFPLDETVSFEETSTSLEMLSESDQDEYEINWTTDSKLKEPVYLRQDISLLYEDGRLKGVLGKWKEQSQDLFQEEKVQGEDSGHYQAITYHHGEIHYPDDRIKSIQDMTHSELYVIDSPLTPLESFTQPQNQQQIDWKETLDRATQQQLAYRWNQLITHFSIPIKQYERIPLTSLPDYKTKPLPGLDIEQTQQVIGQLWEGLYKNYILDFTASSDSTNQTSYVPLILADKDGKHLLVLYENPRGEKEKLLQYYPEPSSSSKSS
;
A
#
# COMPACT_ATOMS: atom_id res chain seq x y z
N MET A 1 -15.88 17.84 54.63
CA MET A 1 -14.44 17.70 54.28
C MET A 1 -14.15 16.41 53.52
N LYS A 2 -14.38 15.21 54.08
CA LYS A 2 -14.13 13.92 53.38
C LYS A 2 -14.79 13.83 51.99
N LYS A 3 -16.06 14.24 51.86
CA LYS A 3 -16.78 14.23 50.56
C LYS A 3 -16.16 15.15 49.50
N ILE A 4 -15.64 16.31 49.91
CA ILE A 4 -14.97 17.27 49.00
C ILE A 4 -13.62 16.71 48.54
N ILE A 5 -12.89 16.05 49.43
CA ILE A 5 -11.62 15.37 49.09
C ILE A 5 -11.85 14.25 48.07
N TRP A 6 -12.91 13.45 48.24
CA TRP A 6 -13.28 12.41 47.28
C TRP A 6 -13.63 12.96 45.90
N ILE A 7 -14.38 14.08 45.84
CA ILE A 7 -14.72 14.72 44.56
C ILE A 7 -13.47 15.23 43.84
N ILE A 8 -12.51 15.83 44.57
CA ILE A 8 -11.26 16.32 43.99
C ILE A 8 -10.40 15.16 43.46
N LEU A 9 -10.31 14.05 44.20
CA LEU A 9 -9.56 12.86 43.79
C LEU A 9 -10.17 12.20 42.54
N ILE A 10 -11.50 12.08 42.48
CA ILE A 10 -12.20 11.53 41.30
C ILE A 10 -11.99 12.44 40.09
N SER A 11 -12.07 13.76 40.26
CA SER A 11 -11.80 14.71 39.18
C SER A 11 -10.37 14.61 38.64
N HIS A 12 -9.38 14.39 39.50
CA HIS A 12 -7.99 14.18 39.08
C HIS A 12 -7.78 12.84 38.40
N ALA A 13 -8.43 11.77 38.88
CA ALA A 13 -8.35 10.45 38.26
C ALA A 13 -8.99 10.46 36.85
N ILE A 14 -10.12 11.14 36.68
CA ILE A 14 -10.77 11.32 35.37
C ILE A 14 -9.90 12.19 34.46
N GLY A 15 -9.36 13.31 34.97
CA GLY A 15 -8.45 14.16 34.20
C GLY A 15 -7.19 13.43 33.76
N PHE A 16 -6.58 12.64 34.65
CA PHE A 16 -5.43 11.80 34.33
C PHE A 16 -5.78 10.72 33.32
N PHE A 17 -6.93 10.05 33.45
CA PHE A 17 -7.39 9.05 32.49
C PHE A 17 -7.61 9.67 31.10
N VAL A 18 -8.22 10.87 31.03
CA VAL A 18 -8.41 11.58 29.75
C VAL A 18 -7.08 11.99 29.13
N VAL A 19 -6.14 12.54 29.91
CA VAL A 19 -4.80 12.90 29.42
C VAL A 19 -4.01 11.67 28.99
N PHE A 20 -4.10 10.57 29.75
CA PHE A 20 -3.46 9.30 29.41
C PHE A 20 -4.01 8.72 28.11
N GLN A 21 -5.33 8.72 27.92
CA GLN A 21 -5.97 8.33 26.66
C GLN A 21 -5.61 9.27 25.49
N TRP A 22 -5.40 10.56 25.75
CA TRP A 22 -4.99 11.53 24.74
C TRP A 22 -3.51 11.38 24.35
N LEU A 23 -2.64 11.01 25.30
CA LEU A 23 -1.24 10.67 25.06
C LEU A 23 -1.09 9.29 24.40
N GLN A 24 -2.05 8.39 24.60
CA GLN A 24 -2.16 7.11 23.91
C GLN A 24 -2.89 7.18 22.56
N LYS A 25 -3.29 8.38 22.08
CA LYS A 25 -3.55 8.51 20.64
C LYS A 25 -2.22 8.23 19.97
N ASP A 26 -2.12 7.01 19.45
CA ASP A 26 -0.94 6.49 18.77
C ASP A 26 -0.36 7.64 17.94
N ALA A 27 0.87 8.04 18.28
CA ALA A 27 1.69 8.76 17.33
C ALA A 27 1.74 7.80 16.14
N GLN A 28 0.90 8.03 15.13
CA GLN A 28 0.81 7.15 13.99
C GLN A 28 2.21 7.12 13.41
N ASN A 29 2.90 5.99 13.58
CA ASN A 29 4.23 5.83 13.05
C ASN A 29 4.10 5.90 11.53
N VAL A 30 4.50 7.05 10.99
CA VAL A 30 4.48 7.32 9.57
C VAL A 30 5.65 6.59 8.96
N VAL A 31 5.42 5.86 7.87
CA VAL A 31 6.52 5.28 7.07
C VAL A 31 7.49 6.41 6.73
N LYS A 32 8.73 6.26 7.17
CA LYS A 32 9.78 7.23 6.91
C LYS A 32 10.92 6.56 6.19
N TYR A 33 11.30 7.11 5.06
CA TYR A 33 12.45 6.63 4.32
C TYR A 33 13.74 7.10 4.98
N PHE A 34 14.63 6.16 5.22
CA PHE A 34 16.05 6.37 5.50
C PHE A 34 16.88 5.64 4.43
N PRO A 35 18.17 6.00 4.24
CA PRO A 35 19.05 5.25 3.35
C PRO A 35 18.98 3.75 3.63
N LEU A 36 18.93 2.95 2.56
CA LEU A 36 18.73 1.51 2.69
C LEU A 36 19.93 0.85 3.37
N ASP A 37 19.66 -0.16 4.18
CA ASP A 37 20.72 -1.04 4.69
C ASP A 37 21.04 -2.15 3.69
N GLU A 38 22.30 -2.26 3.30
CA GLU A 38 22.78 -3.26 2.34
C GLU A 38 23.11 -4.61 3.01
N THR A 39 23.10 -4.68 4.34
CA THR A 39 23.54 -5.85 5.12
C THR A 39 22.40 -6.62 5.76
N VAL A 40 21.24 -5.98 5.93
CA VAL A 40 20.03 -6.58 6.49
C VAL A 40 18.95 -6.66 5.40
N SER A 41 18.30 -7.81 5.28
CA SER A 41 17.20 -8.04 4.35
C SER A 41 16.11 -8.88 5.01
N PHE A 42 14.91 -8.84 4.45
CA PHE A 42 13.87 -9.80 4.78
C PHE A 42 14.32 -11.22 4.44
N GLU A 43 14.00 -12.17 5.32
CA GLU A 43 14.15 -13.60 5.03
C GLU A 43 12.97 -14.08 4.19
N GLU A 44 11.76 -13.66 4.57
CA GLU A 44 10.51 -14.03 3.92
C GLU A 44 9.57 -12.83 3.90
N THR A 45 8.84 -12.66 2.81
CA THR A 45 7.75 -11.69 2.66
C THR A 45 6.69 -12.30 1.75
N SER A 46 5.41 -12.12 2.08
CA SER A 46 4.31 -12.61 1.26
C SER A 46 3.06 -11.75 1.37
N THR A 47 2.27 -11.78 0.31
CA THR A 47 0.88 -11.34 0.27
C THR A 47 0.07 -12.43 -0.38
N SER A 48 -1.07 -12.82 0.21
CA SER A 48 -1.96 -13.82 -0.35
C SER A 48 -3.40 -13.33 -0.38
N LEU A 49 -4.12 -13.72 -1.43
CA LEU A 49 -5.55 -13.58 -1.60
C LEU A 49 -6.13 -14.95 -1.89
N GLU A 50 -7.05 -15.40 -1.03
CA GLU A 50 -7.68 -16.70 -1.16
C GLU A 50 -9.19 -16.57 -0.98
N MET A 51 -9.97 -17.11 -1.91
CA MET A 51 -11.43 -17.17 -1.74
C MET A 51 -11.77 -18.23 -0.68
N LEU A 52 -12.47 -17.82 0.37
CA LEU A 52 -13.10 -18.69 1.35
C LEU A 52 -14.52 -19.03 0.86
N SER A 53 -15.00 -20.25 1.13
CA SER A 53 -16.29 -20.73 0.60
C SER A 53 -17.52 -19.97 1.13
N GLU A 54 -18.53 -19.85 0.24
CA GLU A 54 -19.81 -19.11 0.28
C GLU A 54 -20.48 -18.91 1.65
N SER A 55 -20.90 -17.66 1.87
CA SER A 55 -21.82 -17.27 2.94
C SER A 55 -23.29 -17.45 2.49
N ASP A 56 -23.59 -17.22 1.20
CA ASP A 56 -24.86 -17.43 0.48
C ASP A 56 -24.62 -17.43 -1.07
N GLN A 57 -25.63 -17.69 -1.92
CA GLN A 57 -25.47 -18.09 -3.35
C GLN A 57 -24.70 -17.11 -4.27
N ASP A 58 -24.58 -15.83 -3.92
CA ASP A 58 -23.94 -14.79 -4.74
C ASP A 58 -22.90 -13.96 -3.94
N GLU A 59 -22.54 -14.40 -2.72
CA GLU A 59 -21.62 -13.69 -1.82
C GLU A 59 -20.47 -14.59 -1.35
N TYR A 60 -19.26 -14.05 -1.35
CA TYR A 60 -18.06 -14.76 -0.90
C TYR A 60 -17.15 -13.91 -0.03
N GLU A 61 -16.28 -14.60 0.73
CA GLU A 61 -15.25 -13.96 1.52
C GLU A 61 -13.89 -14.18 0.85
N ILE A 62 -13.07 -13.13 0.78
CA ILE A 62 -11.65 -13.25 0.44
C ILE A 62 -10.85 -13.13 1.73
N ASN A 63 -10.01 -14.12 1.98
CA ASN A 63 -8.96 -14.02 2.97
C ASN A 63 -7.79 -13.24 2.39
N TRP A 64 -7.51 -12.07 2.97
CA TRP A 64 -6.39 -11.23 2.60
C TRP A 64 -5.34 -11.27 3.71
N THR A 65 -4.16 -11.81 3.38
CA THR A 65 -3.08 -11.99 4.37
C THR A 65 -1.77 -11.37 3.89
N THR A 66 -0.99 -10.89 4.85
CA THR A 66 0.40 -10.46 4.64
C THR A 66 1.29 -11.00 5.73
N ASP A 67 2.48 -11.44 5.37
CA ASP A 67 3.50 -11.90 6.31
C ASP A 67 4.88 -11.35 5.94
N SER A 68 5.67 -10.97 6.93
CA SER A 68 7.08 -10.63 6.73
C SER A 68 7.96 -10.99 7.92
N LYS A 69 9.14 -11.52 7.61
CA LYS A 69 10.08 -12.07 8.58
C LYS A 69 11.51 -11.58 8.36
N LEU A 70 12.19 -11.34 9.48
CA LEU A 70 13.60 -11.01 9.56
C LEU A 70 14.34 -12.03 10.42
N LYS A 71 15.65 -12.12 10.18
CA LYS A 71 16.55 -12.95 11.00
C LYS A 71 16.63 -12.48 12.45
N GLU A 72 16.62 -11.16 12.66
CA GLU A 72 16.76 -10.53 13.97
C GLU A 72 15.71 -9.41 14.13
N PRO A 73 15.25 -9.12 15.36
CA PRO A 73 14.36 -8.00 15.60
C PRO A 73 15.02 -6.66 15.23
N VAL A 74 14.23 -5.77 14.63
CA VAL A 74 14.66 -4.39 14.32
C VAL A 74 13.85 -3.39 15.13
N TYR A 75 14.26 -2.11 15.09
CA TYR A 75 13.69 -1.09 15.95
C TYR A 75 12.19 -0.91 15.73
N LEU A 76 11.79 -0.71 14.48
CA LEU A 76 10.39 -0.59 14.06
C LEU A 76 10.14 -1.48 12.84
N ARG A 77 9.00 -2.15 12.82
CA ARG A 77 8.44 -2.86 11.67
C ARG A 77 7.14 -2.22 11.27
N GLN A 78 6.88 -2.12 9.98
CA GLN A 78 5.63 -1.59 9.46
C GLN A 78 5.33 -2.23 8.10
N ASP A 79 4.19 -2.90 7.99
CA ASP A 79 3.72 -3.40 6.70
C ASP A 79 2.40 -2.71 6.37
N ILE A 80 2.27 -2.30 5.11
CA ILE A 80 1.07 -1.68 4.58
C ILE A 80 0.65 -2.42 3.33
N SER A 81 -0.61 -2.82 3.27
CA SER A 81 -1.18 -3.52 2.13
C SER A 81 -2.41 -2.77 1.63
N LEU A 82 -2.54 -2.71 0.30
CA LEU A 82 -3.68 -2.11 -0.38
C LEU A 82 -4.37 -3.18 -1.20
N LEU A 83 -5.67 -3.35 -0.99
CA LEU A 83 -6.50 -4.26 -1.77
C LEU A 83 -7.36 -3.48 -2.75
N TYR A 84 -7.32 -3.88 -4.02
CA TYR A 84 -8.17 -3.36 -5.08
C TYR A 84 -9.07 -4.46 -5.64
N GLU A 85 -10.31 -4.12 -6.00
CA GLU A 85 -11.21 -4.93 -6.82
C GLU A 85 -11.55 -4.13 -8.08
N ASP A 86 -11.29 -4.70 -9.25
CA ASP A 86 -11.53 -4.06 -10.55
C ASP A 86 -10.92 -2.65 -10.64
N GLY A 87 -9.75 -2.49 -10.01
CA GLY A 87 -9.02 -1.24 -9.92
C GLY A 87 -9.58 -0.20 -8.94
N ARG A 88 -10.60 -0.53 -8.14
CA ARG A 88 -11.14 0.29 -7.03
C ARG A 88 -10.54 -0.13 -5.70
N LEU A 89 -10.14 0.81 -4.88
CA LEU A 89 -9.64 0.52 -3.53
C LEU A 89 -10.77 -0.07 -2.68
N LYS A 90 -10.53 -1.26 -2.12
CA LYS A 90 -11.45 -1.97 -1.23
C LYS A 90 -11.05 -1.89 0.22
N GLY A 91 -9.75 -1.89 0.50
CA GLY A 91 -9.26 -1.93 1.87
C GLY A 91 -7.79 -1.55 1.98
N VAL A 92 -7.42 -1.19 3.20
CA VAL A 92 -6.06 -0.87 3.60
C VAL A 92 -5.75 -1.63 4.90
N LEU A 93 -4.75 -2.49 4.85
CA LEU A 93 -4.15 -3.09 6.04
C LEU A 93 -2.90 -2.33 6.40
N GLY A 94 -2.74 -2.01 7.68
CA GLY A 94 -1.57 -1.35 8.20
C GLY A 94 -1.30 -1.79 9.62
N LYS A 95 -0.11 -2.33 9.86
CA LYS A 95 0.33 -2.74 11.19
C LYS A 95 1.78 -2.38 11.37
N TRP A 96 2.07 -1.80 12.53
CA TRP A 96 3.43 -1.52 12.94
C TRP A 96 3.71 -2.19 14.30
N LYS A 97 4.97 -2.49 14.55
CA LYS A 97 5.42 -3.09 15.81
C LYS A 97 6.88 -2.76 16.07
N GLU A 98 7.19 -2.32 17.28
CA GLU A 98 8.58 -2.14 17.71
C GLU A 98 9.22 -3.47 18.12
N GLN A 99 10.54 -3.57 17.99
CA GLN A 99 11.35 -4.68 18.50
C GLN A 99 10.81 -6.06 18.04
N SER A 100 10.48 -6.17 16.75
CA SER A 100 9.89 -7.38 16.19
C SER A 100 10.66 -7.89 14.97
N GLN A 101 10.79 -9.21 14.89
CA GLN A 101 11.35 -9.90 13.73
C GLN A 101 10.25 -10.40 12.77
N ASP A 102 9.01 -10.53 13.25
CA ASP A 102 7.86 -11.03 12.47
C ASP A 102 6.72 -10.00 12.48
N LEU A 103 5.98 -9.93 11.37
CA LEU A 103 4.75 -9.15 11.27
C LEU A 103 3.74 -9.85 10.35
N PHE A 104 2.58 -10.18 10.92
CA PHE A 104 1.48 -10.85 10.24
C PHE A 104 0.20 -10.00 10.35
N GLN A 105 -0.56 -9.94 9.25
CA GLN A 105 -1.86 -9.28 9.14
C GLN A 105 -2.81 -10.19 8.35
N GLU A 106 -4.09 -10.17 8.75
CA GLU A 106 -5.15 -10.93 8.10
C GLU A 106 -6.46 -10.15 8.23
N GLU A 107 -7.22 -10.09 7.15
CA GLU A 107 -8.57 -9.54 7.12
C GLU A 107 -9.42 -10.32 6.13
N LYS A 108 -10.70 -10.44 6.45
CA LYS A 108 -11.71 -11.02 5.56
C LYS A 108 -12.45 -9.90 4.87
N VAL A 109 -12.46 -9.93 3.55
CA VAL A 109 -13.12 -8.93 2.70
C VAL A 109 -14.29 -9.58 2.00
N GLN A 110 -15.48 -8.99 2.12
CA GLN A 110 -16.67 -9.45 1.42
C GLN A 110 -16.57 -9.07 -0.07
N GLY A 111 -16.94 -10.02 -0.93
CA GLY A 111 -17.04 -9.85 -2.37
C GLY A 111 -18.40 -10.33 -2.88
N GLU A 112 -18.81 -9.72 -3.99
CA GLU A 112 -20.07 -9.97 -4.70
C GLU A 112 -19.73 -9.99 -6.20
N ASP A 113 -20.50 -10.75 -6.99
CA ASP A 113 -20.33 -10.89 -8.44
C ASP A 113 -18.92 -11.41 -8.86
N SER A 114 -18.65 -11.43 -10.17
CA SER A 114 -17.29 -11.68 -10.68
C SER A 114 -16.39 -10.46 -10.44
N GLY A 115 -15.15 -10.68 -10.00
CA GLY A 115 -14.20 -9.60 -9.72
C GLY A 115 -12.74 -9.98 -9.91
N HIS A 116 -11.90 -8.99 -10.23
CA HIS A 116 -10.45 -9.09 -10.26
C HIS A 116 -9.84 -8.34 -9.06
N TYR A 117 -9.30 -9.11 -8.13
CA TYR A 117 -8.66 -8.60 -6.92
C TYR A 117 -7.15 -8.50 -7.08
N GLN A 118 -6.58 -7.38 -6.66
CA GLN A 118 -5.15 -7.11 -6.68
C GLN A 118 -4.72 -6.54 -5.34
N ALA A 119 -3.82 -7.24 -4.66
CA ALA A 119 -3.17 -6.75 -3.45
C ALA A 119 -1.71 -6.37 -3.75
N ILE A 120 -1.28 -5.26 -3.16
CA ILE A 120 0.12 -4.83 -3.12
C ILE A 120 0.49 -4.51 -1.68
N THR A 121 1.62 -5.04 -1.22
CA THR A 121 2.13 -4.81 0.13
C THR A 121 3.53 -4.22 0.08
N TYR A 122 3.75 -3.19 0.88
CA TYR A 122 5.06 -2.65 1.20
C TYR A 122 5.45 -3.11 2.60
N HIS A 123 6.57 -3.83 2.68
CA HIS A 123 7.16 -4.29 3.93
C HIS A 123 8.30 -3.35 4.29
N HIS A 124 8.30 -2.82 5.51
CA HIS A 124 9.27 -1.84 5.95
C HIS A 124 9.84 -2.17 7.32
N GLY A 125 11.13 -1.87 7.49
CA GLY A 125 11.79 -1.90 8.79
C GLY A 125 12.72 -0.71 8.97
N GLU A 126 12.75 -0.18 10.19
CA GLU A 126 13.72 0.83 10.61
C GLU A 126 14.76 0.18 11.53
N ILE A 127 16.03 0.43 11.25
CA ILE A 127 17.16 -0.10 12.00
C ILE A 127 17.93 1.06 12.60
N HIS A 128 18.09 1.04 13.92
CA HIS A 128 18.84 2.06 14.65
C HIS A 128 20.23 1.52 14.98
N TYR A 129 21.24 2.12 14.36
CA TYR A 129 22.65 1.85 14.66
C TYR A 129 23.18 2.82 15.72
N PRO A 130 24.35 2.53 16.32
CA PRO A 130 25.09 3.53 17.08
C PRO A 130 25.32 4.82 16.28
N ASP A 131 25.48 5.93 17.00
CA ASP A 131 25.68 7.29 16.48
C ASP A 131 24.44 7.90 15.78
N ASP A 132 23.24 7.54 16.25
CA ASP A 132 21.94 8.04 15.75
C ASP A 132 21.73 7.81 14.24
N ARG A 133 22.44 6.82 13.67
CA ARG A 133 22.28 6.43 12.27
C ARG A 133 21.08 5.51 12.12
N ILE A 134 20.06 5.98 11.44
CA ILE A 134 18.87 5.20 11.11
C ILE A 134 18.94 4.78 9.65
N LYS A 135 18.61 3.53 9.37
CA LYS A 135 18.50 2.98 8.03
C LYS A 135 17.19 2.25 7.83
N SER A 136 16.78 2.13 6.58
CA SER A 136 15.58 1.39 6.21
C SER A 136 15.94 0.05 5.58
N ILE A 137 15.07 -0.92 5.76
CA ILE A 137 14.97 -2.10 4.90
C ILE A 137 13.56 -2.11 4.31
N GLN A 138 13.45 -2.60 3.08
CA GLN A 138 12.17 -2.63 2.39
C GLN A 138 12.04 -3.85 1.50
N ASP A 139 10.80 -4.28 1.28
CA ASP A 139 10.43 -5.18 0.20
C ASP A 139 9.00 -4.87 -0.27
N MET A 140 8.63 -5.40 -1.44
CA MET A 140 7.27 -5.34 -1.94
C MET A 140 6.82 -6.72 -2.41
N THR A 141 5.58 -7.07 -2.07
CA THR A 141 4.92 -8.27 -2.59
C THR A 141 3.57 -7.92 -3.19
N HIS A 142 3.06 -8.83 -4.01
CA HIS A 142 1.79 -8.67 -4.72
C HIS A 142 1.07 -10.01 -4.78
N SER A 143 -0.25 -9.96 -4.82
CA SER A 143 -1.11 -11.10 -5.12
C SER A 143 -2.25 -10.67 -6.05
N GLU A 144 -2.71 -11.58 -6.91
CA GLU A 144 -3.91 -11.42 -7.74
C GLU A 144 -4.84 -12.62 -7.56
N LEU A 145 -6.14 -12.37 -7.60
CA LEU A 145 -7.18 -13.39 -7.54
C LEU A 145 -8.33 -12.99 -8.47
N TYR A 146 -8.70 -13.88 -9.37
CA TYR A 146 -9.91 -13.77 -10.18
C TYR A 146 -10.99 -14.60 -9.50
N VAL A 147 -12.16 -13.99 -9.26
CA VAL A 147 -13.36 -14.68 -8.79
C VAL A 147 -14.42 -14.60 -9.86
N ILE A 148 -15.02 -15.73 -10.20
CA ILE A 148 -16.01 -15.87 -11.26
C ILE A 148 -17.31 -16.36 -10.63
N ASP A 149 -18.26 -15.44 -10.55
CA ASP A 149 -19.65 -15.73 -10.32
C ASP A 149 -20.39 -15.74 -11.68
N SER A 150 -20.87 -16.92 -12.06
CA SER A 150 -21.51 -17.15 -13.35
C SER A 150 -22.77 -17.99 -13.14
N PRO A 151 -23.93 -17.60 -13.69
CA PRO A 151 -25.17 -18.37 -13.56
C PRO A 151 -25.08 -19.82 -14.08
N LEU A 152 -24.03 -20.14 -14.84
CA LEU A 152 -23.82 -21.43 -15.51
C LEU A 152 -22.82 -22.34 -14.79
N THR A 153 -22.08 -21.84 -13.81
CA THR A 153 -20.98 -22.56 -13.14
C THR A 153 -20.97 -22.23 -11.65
N PRO A 154 -20.60 -23.17 -10.76
CA PRO A 154 -20.34 -22.83 -9.37
C PRO A 154 -19.31 -21.70 -9.26
N LEU A 155 -19.39 -20.94 -8.17
CA LEU A 155 -18.40 -19.93 -7.83
C LEU A 155 -16.99 -20.54 -7.91
N GLU A 156 -16.13 -19.91 -8.69
CA GLU A 156 -14.77 -20.38 -8.95
C GLU A 156 -13.79 -19.24 -8.76
N SER A 157 -12.59 -19.56 -8.24
CA SER A 157 -11.50 -18.59 -8.18
C SER A 157 -10.19 -19.18 -8.67
N PHE A 158 -9.35 -18.35 -9.27
CA PHE A 158 -8.02 -18.75 -9.73
C PHE A 158 -7.07 -17.57 -9.70
N THR A 159 -5.78 -17.85 -9.49
CA THR A 159 -4.70 -16.84 -9.59
C THR A 159 -4.01 -16.90 -10.94
N GLN A 160 -3.89 -18.09 -11.53
CA GLN A 160 -3.34 -18.31 -12.87
C GLN A 160 -4.27 -19.23 -13.67
N PRO A 161 -4.63 -18.85 -14.92
CA PRO A 161 -5.56 -19.63 -15.71
C PRO A 161 -4.96 -21.00 -16.07
N GLN A 162 -5.74 -22.06 -15.88
CA GLN A 162 -5.39 -23.46 -16.12
C GLN A 162 -6.06 -24.02 -17.39
N ASN A 163 -7.02 -23.29 -17.96
CA ASN A 163 -7.77 -23.71 -19.15
C ASN A 163 -8.24 -22.48 -19.97
N GLN A 164 -8.73 -22.72 -21.20
CA GLN A 164 -9.15 -21.65 -22.11
C GLN A 164 -10.26 -20.77 -21.55
N GLN A 165 -11.21 -21.34 -20.80
CA GLN A 165 -12.32 -20.59 -20.22
C GLN A 165 -11.82 -19.57 -19.18
N GLN A 166 -10.87 -19.97 -18.32
CA GLN A 166 -10.23 -19.06 -17.37
C GLN A 166 -9.38 -17.99 -18.05
N ILE A 167 -8.74 -18.30 -19.20
CA ILE A 167 -8.06 -17.29 -20.02
C ILE A 167 -9.05 -16.23 -20.50
N ASP A 168 -10.18 -16.66 -21.08
CA ASP A 168 -11.19 -15.76 -21.63
C ASP A 168 -11.82 -14.89 -20.52
N TRP A 169 -12.03 -15.46 -19.33
CA TRP A 169 -12.51 -14.74 -18.15
C TRP A 169 -11.51 -13.70 -17.66
N LYS A 170 -10.24 -14.07 -17.49
CA LYS A 170 -9.16 -13.14 -17.13
C LYS A 170 -9.06 -12.00 -18.13
N GLU A 171 -9.02 -12.28 -19.43
CA GLU A 171 -8.95 -11.25 -20.46
C GLU A 171 -10.16 -10.30 -20.41
N THR A 172 -11.34 -10.81 -20.09
CA THR A 172 -12.56 -10.01 -19.98
C THR A 172 -12.50 -9.08 -18.77
N LEU A 173 -12.17 -9.59 -17.59
CA LEU A 173 -12.05 -8.80 -16.36
C LEU A 173 -10.90 -7.79 -16.44
N ASP A 174 -9.74 -8.19 -16.96
CA ASP A 174 -8.59 -7.31 -17.17
C ASP A 174 -8.93 -6.16 -18.12
N ARG A 175 -9.60 -6.46 -19.23
CA ARG A 175 -10.00 -5.44 -20.20
C ARG A 175 -11.00 -4.47 -19.60
N ALA A 176 -11.99 -4.95 -18.86
CA ALA A 176 -12.96 -4.10 -18.18
C ALA A 176 -12.28 -3.17 -17.16
N THR A 177 -11.45 -3.75 -16.29
CA THR A 177 -10.64 -3.03 -15.29
C THR A 177 -9.76 -1.97 -15.95
N GLN A 178 -9.02 -2.35 -16.99
CA GLN A 178 -8.10 -1.42 -17.67
C GLN A 178 -8.84 -0.30 -18.40
N GLN A 179 -9.99 -0.56 -19.00
CA GLN A 179 -10.82 0.48 -19.62
C GLN A 179 -11.28 1.50 -18.58
N GLN A 180 -11.72 1.03 -17.41
CA GLN A 180 -12.15 1.87 -16.31
C GLN A 180 -11.01 2.71 -15.73
N LEU A 181 -9.86 2.09 -15.43
CA LEU A 181 -8.67 2.79 -14.95
C LEU A 181 -8.17 3.81 -15.97
N ALA A 182 -8.09 3.43 -17.26
CA ALA A 182 -7.67 4.34 -18.32
C ALA A 182 -8.59 5.57 -18.42
N TYR A 183 -9.91 5.38 -18.28
CA TYR A 183 -10.85 6.50 -18.23
C TYR A 183 -10.54 7.45 -17.07
N ARG A 184 -10.39 6.90 -15.84
CA ARG A 184 -10.09 7.69 -14.63
C ARG A 184 -8.75 8.42 -14.72
N TRP A 185 -7.70 7.72 -15.13
CA TRP A 185 -6.38 8.30 -15.31
C TRP A 185 -6.38 9.39 -16.37
N ASN A 186 -7.10 9.24 -17.48
CA ASN A 186 -7.21 10.29 -18.49
C ASN A 186 -7.91 11.54 -17.95
N GLN A 187 -8.87 11.40 -17.03
CA GLN A 187 -9.48 12.55 -16.34
C GLN A 187 -8.47 13.29 -15.45
N LEU A 188 -7.60 12.56 -14.74
CA LEU A 188 -6.54 13.15 -13.90
C LEU A 188 -5.46 13.82 -14.75
N ILE A 189 -4.97 13.13 -15.79
CA ILE A 189 -3.98 13.65 -16.75
C ILE A 189 -4.49 14.94 -17.39
N THR A 190 -5.75 14.98 -17.82
CA THR A 190 -6.36 16.17 -18.42
C THR A 190 -6.51 17.28 -17.40
N HIS A 191 -7.03 16.97 -16.20
CA HIS A 191 -7.22 17.95 -15.13
C HIS A 191 -5.92 18.67 -14.76
N PHE A 192 -4.82 17.93 -14.61
CA PHE A 192 -3.52 18.50 -14.28
C PHE A 192 -2.68 18.91 -15.49
N SER A 193 -3.21 18.81 -16.71
CA SER A 193 -2.52 19.17 -17.96
C SER A 193 -1.15 18.48 -18.12
N ILE A 194 -1.08 17.18 -17.80
CA ILE A 194 0.18 16.44 -17.77
C ILE A 194 0.66 16.12 -19.20
N PRO A 195 1.91 16.44 -19.57
CA PRO A 195 2.46 16.12 -20.89
C PRO A 195 2.84 14.64 -20.99
N ILE A 196 1.82 13.77 -21.08
CA ILE A 196 1.94 12.33 -20.86
C ILE A 196 2.96 11.59 -21.73
N LYS A 197 3.35 12.16 -22.88
CA LYS A 197 4.38 11.58 -23.75
C LYS A 197 5.76 11.52 -23.08
N GLN A 198 6.01 12.40 -22.11
CA GLN A 198 7.28 12.49 -21.36
C GLN A 198 7.40 11.42 -20.27
N TYR A 199 6.34 10.65 -20.00
CA TYR A 199 6.29 9.74 -18.86
C TYR A 199 6.08 8.28 -19.28
N GLU A 200 6.66 7.36 -18.52
CA GLU A 200 6.19 5.97 -18.44
C GLU A 200 5.03 5.90 -17.44
N ARG A 201 3.98 5.16 -17.81
CA ARG A 201 2.77 5.01 -17.01
C ARG A 201 2.86 3.72 -16.22
N ILE A 202 2.82 3.82 -14.90
CA ILE A 202 3.01 2.71 -13.98
C ILE A 202 1.83 2.70 -13.01
N PRO A 203 0.89 1.76 -13.13
CA PRO A 203 -0.13 1.55 -12.10
C PRO A 203 0.55 1.20 -10.78
N LEU A 204 0.04 1.71 -9.65
CA LEU A 204 0.62 1.37 -8.34
C LEU A 204 0.70 -0.14 -8.11
N THR A 205 -0.28 -0.91 -8.59
CA THR A 205 -0.29 -2.39 -8.48
C THR A 205 0.84 -3.09 -9.22
N SER A 206 1.49 -2.43 -10.19
CA SER A 206 2.65 -2.96 -10.92
C SER A 206 3.99 -2.53 -10.34
N LEU A 207 4.01 -1.76 -9.25
CA LEU A 207 5.25 -1.29 -8.63
C LEU A 207 6.20 -2.41 -8.15
N PRO A 208 5.73 -3.60 -7.70
CA PRO A 208 6.61 -4.71 -7.31
C PRO A 208 7.54 -5.19 -8.42
N ASP A 209 7.17 -5.03 -9.69
CA ASP A 209 8.02 -5.36 -10.84
C ASP A 209 9.33 -4.54 -10.87
N TYR A 210 9.33 -3.36 -10.23
CA TYR A 210 10.49 -2.47 -10.14
C TYR A 210 11.44 -2.83 -9.00
N LYS A 211 11.23 -3.96 -8.32
CA LYS A 211 12.25 -4.57 -7.44
C LYS A 211 13.50 -4.95 -8.23
N THR A 212 13.33 -5.43 -9.46
CA THR A 212 14.43 -5.91 -10.32
C THR A 212 14.52 -5.17 -11.66
N LYS A 213 13.51 -4.35 -12.00
CA LYS A 213 13.50 -3.46 -13.17
C LYS A 213 13.79 -2.01 -12.73
N PRO A 214 14.72 -1.29 -13.37
CA PRO A 214 14.94 0.11 -13.04
C PRO A 214 13.79 0.99 -13.56
N LEU A 215 13.50 2.07 -12.84
CA LEU A 215 12.68 3.17 -13.36
C LEU A 215 13.44 3.91 -14.49
N PRO A 216 12.73 4.56 -15.42
CA PRO A 216 13.36 5.33 -16.49
C PRO A 216 14.41 6.32 -15.99
N GLY A 217 15.61 6.24 -16.58
CA GLY A 217 16.74 7.13 -16.26
C GLY A 217 17.46 6.83 -14.95
N LEU A 218 17.09 5.77 -14.23
CA LEU A 218 17.70 5.38 -12.96
C LEU A 218 18.38 4.01 -13.06
N ASP A 219 19.32 3.73 -12.14
CA ASP A 219 19.74 2.38 -11.84
C ASP A 219 18.83 1.71 -10.78
N ILE A 220 19.14 0.46 -10.42
CA ILE A 220 18.34 -0.30 -9.44
C ILE A 220 18.41 0.32 -8.05
N GLU A 221 19.58 0.78 -7.60
CA GLU A 221 19.77 1.36 -6.27
C GLU A 221 18.96 2.65 -6.12
N GLN A 222 19.08 3.54 -7.11
CA GLN A 222 18.29 4.77 -7.20
C GLN A 222 16.79 4.46 -7.30
N THR A 223 16.41 3.42 -8.06
CA THR A 223 15.01 2.98 -8.15
C THR A 223 14.48 2.56 -6.79
N GLN A 224 15.23 1.77 -6.01
CA GLN A 224 14.82 1.36 -4.66
C GLN A 224 14.71 2.54 -3.70
N GLN A 225 15.64 3.49 -3.76
CA GLN A 225 15.53 4.74 -3.00
C GLN A 225 14.26 5.52 -3.36
N VAL A 226 13.99 5.71 -4.65
CA VAL A 226 12.82 6.43 -5.14
C VAL A 226 11.52 5.74 -4.72
N ILE A 227 11.49 4.40 -4.74
CA ILE A 227 10.34 3.61 -4.28
C ILE A 227 10.10 3.78 -2.77
N GLY A 228 11.15 3.73 -1.94
CA GLY A 228 10.99 3.92 -0.50
C GLY A 228 10.44 5.31 -0.14
N GLN A 229 10.94 6.34 -0.82
CA GLN A 229 10.43 7.72 -0.70
C GLN A 229 8.99 7.87 -1.23
N LEU A 230 8.67 7.16 -2.32
CA LEU A 230 7.32 7.13 -2.89
C LEU A 230 6.33 6.54 -1.88
N TRP A 231 6.68 5.45 -1.20
CA TRP A 231 5.83 4.85 -0.17
C TRP A 231 5.67 5.75 1.06
N GLU A 232 6.71 6.47 1.49
CA GLU A 232 6.56 7.53 2.50
C GLU A 232 5.55 8.61 2.05
N GLY A 233 5.65 9.04 0.78
CA GLY A 233 4.74 10.02 0.20
C GLY A 233 3.29 9.51 0.09
N LEU A 234 3.11 8.28 -0.37
CA LEU A 234 1.81 7.61 -0.46
C LEU A 234 1.21 7.41 0.94
N TYR A 235 2.02 7.03 1.92
CA TYR A 235 1.54 6.84 3.28
C TYR A 235 0.89 8.13 3.80
N LYS A 236 1.66 9.23 3.73
CA LYS A 236 1.25 10.53 4.25
C LYS A 236 0.05 11.14 3.55
N ASN A 237 -0.04 11.01 2.22
CA ASN A 237 -0.96 11.80 1.41
C ASN A 237 -2.11 10.99 0.80
N TYR A 238 -2.01 9.66 0.79
CA TYR A 238 -3.03 8.78 0.22
C TYR A 238 -3.58 7.84 1.28
N ILE A 239 -2.72 7.05 1.93
CA ILE A 239 -3.14 5.97 2.83
C ILE A 239 -3.78 6.48 4.12
N LEU A 240 -3.20 7.51 4.75
CA LEU A 240 -3.72 8.05 6.01
C LEU A 240 -5.15 8.59 5.89
N ASP A 241 -5.54 9.09 4.71
CA ASP A 241 -6.88 9.60 4.49
C ASP A 241 -7.95 8.49 4.52
N PHE A 242 -7.60 7.26 4.12
CA PHE A 242 -8.51 6.10 4.21
C PHE A 242 -8.55 5.48 5.60
N THR A 243 -7.47 5.56 6.37
CA THR A 243 -7.44 5.01 7.74
C THR A 243 -8.03 5.96 8.79
N ALA A 244 -8.01 7.27 8.54
CA ALA A 244 -8.58 8.28 9.43
C ALA A 244 -10.10 8.46 9.27
N SER A 245 -10.68 7.94 8.18
CA SER A 245 -12.07 8.14 7.83
C SER A 245 -12.97 7.05 8.44
N SER A 246 -13.82 7.43 9.40
CA SER A 246 -14.73 6.51 10.09
C SER A 246 -15.98 6.09 9.30
N ASP A 247 -16.16 6.62 8.09
CA ASP A 247 -17.32 6.35 7.21
C ASP A 247 -16.86 5.61 5.95
N SER A 248 -16.78 4.29 6.04
CA SER A 248 -16.30 3.39 4.98
C SER A 248 -17.26 3.23 3.79
N THR A 249 -18.49 3.75 3.89
CA THR A 249 -19.58 3.39 2.98
C THR A 249 -19.66 4.20 1.68
N ASN A 250 -18.86 5.27 1.52
CA ASN A 250 -18.87 6.11 0.30
C ASN A 250 -17.48 6.51 -0.20
N GLN A 251 -16.42 5.92 0.34
CA GLN A 251 -15.05 6.25 -0.06
C GLN A 251 -14.67 5.41 -1.26
N THR A 252 -14.50 6.04 -2.42
CA THR A 252 -14.06 5.34 -3.62
C THR A 252 -12.83 6.03 -4.18
N SER A 253 -11.74 5.29 -4.24
CA SER A 253 -10.53 5.66 -4.98
C SER A 253 -10.20 4.55 -5.97
N TYR A 254 -9.43 4.91 -6.98
CA TYR A 254 -8.91 4.01 -7.99
C TYR A 254 -7.42 3.80 -7.79
N VAL A 255 -6.86 2.73 -8.37
CA VAL A 255 -5.42 2.49 -8.42
C VAL A 255 -4.69 3.79 -8.83
N PRO A 256 -3.81 4.34 -7.97
CA PRO A 256 -3.02 5.51 -8.32
C PRO A 256 -2.16 5.26 -9.56
N LEU A 257 -2.02 6.29 -10.40
CA LEU A 257 -1.12 6.26 -11.54
C LEU A 257 0.18 6.97 -11.21
N ILE A 258 1.28 6.21 -11.24
CA ILE A 258 2.63 6.74 -11.18
C ILE A 258 3.08 7.08 -12.60
N LEU A 259 3.64 8.27 -12.77
CA LEU A 259 4.20 8.77 -14.01
C LEU A 259 5.68 9.03 -13.80
N ALA A 260 6.52 8.08 -14.22
CA ALA A 260 7.97 8.20 -14.12
C ALA A 260 8.50 9.01 -15.32
N ASP A 261 9.20 10.10 -15.06
CA ASP A 261 9.79 10.95 -16.10
C ASP A 261 10.86 10.16 -16.87
N LYS A 262 10.75 10.14 -18.20
CA LYS A 262 11.66 9.37 -19.06
C LYS A 262 13.09 9.90 -19.06
N ASP A 263 13.31 11.16 -18.66
CA ASP A 263 14.65 11.75 -18.55
C ASP A 263 15.28 11.49 -17.16
N GLY A 264 14.61 10.79 -16.25
CA GLY A 264 15.18 10.45 -14.95
C GLY A 264 15.22 11.62 -13.97
N LYS A 265 14.24 12.53 -13.98
CA LYS A 265 14.25 13.73 -13.12
C LYS A 265 13.32 13.66 -11.92
N HIS A 266 12.14 13.07 -12.11
CA HIS A 266 11.09 13.06 -11.10
C HIS A 266 10.03 11.99 -11.43
N LEU A 267 9.16 11.71 -10.47
CA LEU A 267 7.89 11.05 -10.69
C LEU A 267 6.73 11.95 -10.28
N LEU A 268 5.57 11.72 -10.90
CA LEU A 268 4.28 12.21 -10.45
C LEU A 268 3.41 11.05 -10.00
N VAL A 269 2.56 11.27 -9.01
CA VAL A 269 1.51 10.32 -8.64
C VAL A 269 0.17 11.02 -8.78
N LEU A 270 -0.76 10.43 -9.53
CA LEU A 270 -2.12 10.93 -9.73
C LEU A 270 -3.12 9.98 -9.08
N TYR A 271 -4.01 10.51 -8.25
CA TYR A 271 -5.08 9.73 -7.60
C TYR A 271 -6.27 10.62 -7.25
N GLU A 272 -7.34 9.99 -6.75
CA GLU A 272 -8.47 10.66 -6.12
C GLU A 272 -8.43 10.32 -4.63
N ASN A 273 -8.60 11.30 -3.75
CA ASN A 273 -8.66 11.06 -2.30
C ASN A 273 -10.05 10.49 -1.92
N PRO A 274 -10.30 10.09 -0.65
CA PRO A 274 -11.58 9.53 -0.25
C PRO A 274 -12.79 10.46 -0.44
N ARG A 275 -12.56 11.77 -0.61
CA ARG A 275 -13.59 12.79 -0.91
C ARG A 275 -13.84 12.97 -2.41
N GLY A 276 -13.16 12.19 -3.26
CA GLY A 276 -13.22 12.31 -4.72
C GLY A 276 -12.47 13.54 -5.27
N GLU A 277 -11.65 14.19 -4.45
CA GLU A 277 -10.81 15.30 -4.90
C GLU A 277 -9.61 14.74 -5.67
N LYS A 278 -9.29 15.36 -6.80
CA LYS A 278 -8.17 14.95 -7.65
C LYS A 278 -6.88 15.48 -7.04
N GLU A 279 -5.93 14.59 -6.82
CA GLU A 279 -4.66 14.90 -6.17
C GLU A 279 -3.46 14.57 -7.06
N LYS A 280 -2.36 15.30 -6.81
CA LYS A 280 -1.09 15.11 -7.51
C LYS A 280 0.08 15.25 -6.54
N LEU A 281 0.92 14.23 -6.48
CA LEU A 281 2.21 14.29 -5.79
C LEU A 281 3.34 14.43 -6.82
N LEU A 282 4.38 15.18 -6.46
CA LEU A 282 5.61 15.33 -7.22
C LEU A 282 6.77 14.95 -6.32
N GLN A 283 7.61 14.04 -6.79
CA GLN A 283 8.83 13.62 -6.11
C GLN A 283 9.99 13.73 -7.09
N TYR A 284 11.00 14.53 -6.76
CA TYR A 284 12.23 14.60 -7.52
C TYR A 284 13.12 13.40 -7.23
N TYR A 285 13.83 12.92 -8.25
CA TYR A 285 14.80 11.85 -8.07
C TYR A 285 16.06 12.39 -7.36
N PRO A 286 16.83 11.51 -6.70
CA PRO A 286 18.10 11.89 -6.11
C PRO A 286 19.06 12.41 -7.20
N GLU A 287 19.74 13.53 -6.94
CA GLU A 287 20.83 13.98 -7.81
C GLU A 287 21.95 12.91 -7.85
N PRO A 288 22.61 12.69 -9.00
CA PRO A 288 23.72 11.75 -9.09
C PRO A 288 24.80 12.13 -8.06
N SER A 289 25.14 11.20 -7.16
CA SER A 289 26.21 11.44 -6.20
C SER A 289 27.52 11.68 -6.95
N SER A 290 28.19 12.80 -6.69
CA SER A 290 29.45 13.17 -7.33
C SER A 290 30.65 12.29 -6.91
N SER A 291 30.41 11.17 -6.22
CA SER A 291 31.43 10.31 -5.61
C SER A 291 32.00 9.23 -6.54
N SER A 292 31.53 9.10 -7.78
CA SER A 292 32.12 8.15 -8.76
C SER A 292 33.28 8.72 -9.60
N LYS A 293 33.75 9.95 -9.30
CA LYS A 293 34.96 10.52 -9.90
C LYS A 293 36.14 10.57 -8.93
N SER A 294 36.47 9.46 -8.30
CA SER A 294 37.85 9.22 -7.83
C SER A 294 38.07 7.74 -7.57
N SER A 295 38.58 7.03 -8.56
CA SER A 295 39.50 5.88 -8.45
C SER A 295 40.05 5.57 -9.83
#